data_AF-A0A4P0YHF6-F1
#
_entry.id   AF-A0A4P0YHF6-F1
#
_cell.length_a   1.000
_cell.length_b   1.000
_cell.length_c   1.000
_cell.angle_alpha   90.00
_cell.angle_beta   90.00
_cell.angle_gamma   90.00
#
_symmetry.space_group_name_H-M   'P 1'
#
loop_
_entity.id
_entity.type
_entity.pdbx_description
1 polymer ?
#
loop_
_entity_poly.entity_id
_entity_poly.type
_entity_poly.pdbx_seq_one_letter_code
_entity_poly.pdbx_strand_id
1 'polypeptide(L)'
;MTRAITRYGITTDAPNKWRYFLDSVEVHLPPFWEQHINDENSVELIPTDSLPLVITLNGHSLSDYRQEAQSYALERASATQASIRGEESEQVELRQIRRETPEEHALNRPDGLREAILIVASFLFFYFSLIGPAVFTPWLVAAGLLLLAAGLWGIYAPPRRAALREIHCLRGVPKRWGLFGENDQEQINNISLGIIDLIYPRHWQPWIAQDLGQQTDIDIYLNRHVARQGRYLSLHDEVKNFPLQYWLRSAIIAAGALVVVIMLWASVPLNMPFKFTLSWLKGAQTIEATTVSQLEKAHVRIGDTLRLTGTGMCNIRTPGSWSAKEDSPFLPFDCSQIVWNDAPPLPLPESDIVSKATALMQSVQRQLHPETDDDSRVSPALRSAIQKSGMVLLDDFGDIVQKTNDLCSAKDDCLRLKNALVNLGNTRNWETLTKRATAGKLDGVNVLLRPVSAESLENLVTTSTAPFVIRETSRAAQALNSPAPGGFLIASDEGSVLVNQPWPAVSLYDYPAHEQWGELRRLAGMLMHTPFHAEGIVTNLFTDANGTQHINLHRIPDRSGLWRYLGITLLLLSMVGCMAYHAVQALRRYQRHRQRMEEIQKYYESCLNPVLLPSSDSQD
;
A
#
# COMPACT_ATOMS: atom_id res chain seq x y z
N MET A 1 74.04 21.46 -28.03
CA MET A 1 74.27 20.68 -29.27
C MET A 1 74.02 21.59 -30.47
N THR A 2 74.75 21.46 -31.58
CA THR A 2 74.48 22.21 -32.82
C THR A 2 73.58 21.40 -33.77
N ARG A 3 72.39 21.92 -34.11
CA ARG A 3 71.36 21.22 -34.91
C ARG A 3 70.50 22.20 -35.73
N ALA A 4 69.94 21.72 -36.82
CA ALA A 4 68.94 22.46 -37.60
C ALA A 4 67.55 22.30 -36.96
N ILE A 5 66.76 23.38 -36.93
CA ILE A 5 65.38 23.37 -36.43
C ILE A 5 64.44 23.44 -37.62
N THR A 6 63.54 22.46 -37.75
CA THR A 6 62.49 22.46 -38.78
C THR A 6 61.14 22.85 -38.20
N ARG A 7 60.36 23.61 -38.96
CA ARG A 7 59.02 24.06 -38.57
C ARG A 7 57.93 23.34 -39.37
N TYR A 8 56.88 22.91 -38.70
CA TYR A 8 55.66 22.41 -39.32
C TYR A 8 54.46 23.22 -38.82
N GLY A 9 53.69 23.75 -39.75
CA GLY A 9 52.41 24.43 -39.47
C GLY A 9 51.28 23.41 -39.46
N ILE A 10 50.37 23.51 -38.49
CA ILE A 10 49.12 22.75 -38.49
C ILE A 10 48.00 23.71 -38.88
N THR A 11 47.23 23.35 -39.90
CA THR A 11 46.01 24.06 -40.31
C THR A 11 44.89 23.76 -39.31
N THR A 12 44.94 24.40 -38.13
CA THR A 12 43.86 24.40 -37.13
C THR A 12 43.69 25.81 -36.61
N ASP A 13 42.43 26.21 -36.32
CA ASP A 13 41.86 27.57 -36.17
C ASP A 13 42.48 28.55 -35.14
N ALA A 14 43.71 28.31 -34.66
CA ALA A 14 44.49 29.29 -33.92
C ALA A 14 45.60 29.87 -34.82
N PRO A 15 45.57 31.17 -35.17
CA PRO A 15 46.64 31.77 -35.97
C PRO A 15 47.99 31.64 -35.25
N ASN A 16 49.01 31.18 -35.98
CA ASN A 16 50.43 31.10 -35.56
C ASN A 16 50.77 30.07 -34.47
N LYS A 17 50.27 28.83 -34.55
CA LYS A 17 50.80 27.71 -33.74
C LYS A 17 51.70 26.79 -34.57
N TRP A 18 53.01 27.02 -34.49
CA TRP A 18 54.04 26.20 -35.13
C TRP A 18 54.52 25.08 -34.21
N ARG A 19 54.86 23.91 -34.79
CA ARG A 19 55.61 22.85 -34.10
C ARG A 19 57.05 22.83 -34.60
N TYR A 20 57.99 22.70 -33.68
CA TYR A 20 59.42 22.74 -33.96
C TYR A 20 60.03 21.37 -33.74
N PHE A 21 60.90 20.97 -34.65
CA PHE A 21 61.59 19.68 -34.60
C PHE A 21 63.08 19.88 -34.68
N LEU A 22 63.80 19.21 -33.79
CA LEU A 22 65.25 19.00 -33.89
C LEU A 22 65.45 17.61 -34.52
N ASP A 23 65.82 17.61 -35.78
CA ASP A 23 65.85 16.44 -36.67
C ASP A 23 64.50 15.70 -36.77
N SER A 24 64.22 14.80 -35.83
CA SER A 24 63.03 13.92 -35.80
C SER A 24 62.26 13.97 -34.48
N VAL A 25 62.72 14.78 -33.51
CA VAL A 25 62.09 14.92 -32.19
C VAL A 25 61.37 16.25 -32.10
N GLU A 26 60.07 16.22 -31.78
CA GLU A 26 59.28 17.43 -31.50
C GLU A 26 59.79 18.08 -30.21
N VAL A 27 60.13 19.36 -30.28
CA VAL A 27 60.62 20.15 -29.16
C VAL A 27 59.76 21.37 -28.94
N HIS A 28 59.64 21.76 -27.67
CA HIS A 28 58.93 22.98 -27.32
C HIS A 28 59.88 24.17 -27.40
N LEU A 29 59.70 25.01 -28.42
CA LEU A 29 60.39 26.29 -28.58
C LEU A 29 59.44 27.45 -28.20
N PRO A 30 59.86 28.39 -27.35
CA PRO A 30 59.11 29.61 -27.10
C PRO A 30 58.86 30.41 -28.39
N PRO A 31 57.64 30.96 -28.63
CA PRO A 31 57.27 31.56 -29.91
C PRO A 31 58.14 32.72 -30.39
N PHE A 32 58.72 33.48 -29.46
CA PHE A 32 59.54 34.67 -29.74
C PHE A 32 60.96 34.34 -30.22
N TRP A 33 61.42 33.10 -30.06
CA TRP A 33 62.72 32.68 -30.59
C TRP A 33 62.70 32.27 -32.06
N GLU A 34 61.54 32.34 -32.73
CA GLU A 34 61.42 32.04 -34.16
C GLU A 34 62.38 32.90 -35.01
N GLN A 35 62.60 34.16 -34.63
CA GLN A 35 63.52 35.06 -35.33
C GLN A 35 65.02 34.73 -35.15
N HIS A 36 65.36 33.94 -34.13
CA HIS A 36 66.74 33.59 -33.80
C HIS A 36 67.15 32.22 -34.34
N ILE A 37 66.29 31.58 -35.14
CA ILE A 37 66.57 30.31 -35.82
C ILE A 37 67.42 30.60 -37.07
N ASN A 38 68.62 30.03 -37.09
CA ASN A 38 69.52 29.98 -38.24
C ASN A 38 69.54 28.56 -38.84
N ASP A 39 70.28 28.37 -39.94
CA ASP A 39 70.44 27.05 -40.56
C ASP A 39 71.14 26.04 -39.63
N GLU A 40 72.12 26.50 -38.84
CA GLU A 40 72.74 25.74 -37.75
C GLU A 40 72.56 26.49 -36.41
N ASN A 41 71.95 25.82 -35.43
CA ASN A 41 71.64 26.43 -34.14
C ASN A 41 72.36 25.73 -33.00
N SER A 42 72.98 26.48 -32.08
CA SER A 42 73.41 25.94 -30.79
C SER A 42 72.21 25.91 -29.84
N VAL A 43 71.84 24.71 -29.41
CA VAL A 43 70.64 24.46 -28.59
C VAL A 43 71.01 23.71 -27.32
N GLU A 44 70.56 24.19 -26.17
CA GLU A 44 70.53 23.41 -24.93
C GLU A 44 69.07 23.12 -24.56
N LEU A 45 68.82 21.88 -24.19
CA LEU A 45 67.49 21.36 -23.92
C LEU A 45 67.47 20.58 -22.61
N ILE A 46 66.33 20.63 -21.93
CA ILE A 46 66.04 19.80 -20.78
C ILE A 46 64.92 18.82 -21.20
N PRO A 47 65.14 17.50 -21.11
CA PRO A 47 64.08 16.54 -21.35
C PRO A 47 63.00 16.69 -20.27
N THR A 48 61.74 16.78 -20.68
CA THR A 48 60.57 16.74 -19.79
C THR A 48 59.75 15.49 -20.07
N ASP A 49 58.75 15.19 -19.23
CA ASP A 49 57.90 14.00 -19.38
C ASP A 49 57.10 13.95 -20.69
N SER A 50 56.91 15.08 -21.38
CA SER A 50 56.13 15.15 -22.64
C SER A 50 56.97 15.52 -23.85
N LEU A 51 57.67 16.66 -23.81
CA LEU A 51 58.44 17.21 -24.92
C LEU A 51 59.70 17.88 -24.38
N PRO A 52 60.89 17.70 -24.99
CA PRO A 52 62.08 18.43 -24.57
C PRO A 52 61.87 19.95 -24.67
N LEU A 53 62.18 20.67 -23.60
CA LEU A 53 62.11 22.13 -23.56
C LEU A 53 63.46 22.72 -23.93
N VAL A 54 63.48 23.59 -24.94
CA VAL A 54 64.67 24.36 -25.29
C VAL A 54 64.85 25.49 -24.29
N ILE A 55 65.99 25.50 -23.59
CA ILE A 55 66.32 26.51 -22.57
C ILE A 55 67.32 27.56 -23.06
N THR A 56 68.14 27.23 -24.05
CA THR A 56 69.02 28.19 -24.72
C THR A 56 69.05 27.94 -26.22
N LEU A 57 69.08 29.03 -26.99
CA LEU A 57 69.17 29.02 -28.46
C LEU A 57 70.16 30.10 -28.91
N ASN A 58 71.23 29.71 -29.59
CA ASN A 58 72.22 30.63 -30.21
C ASN A 58 72.77 31.69 -29.25
N GLY A 59 73.00 31.32 -27.99
CA GLY A 59 73.50 32.22 -26.95
C GLY A 59 72.42 33.01 -26.19
N HIS A 60 71.14 32.88 -26.54
CA HIS A 60 70.02 33.43 -25.79
C HIS A 60 69.49 32.42 -24.78
N SER A 61 69.38 32.80 -23.51
CA SER A 61 68.84 31.97 -22.44
C SER A 61 67.39 32.33 -22.09
N LEU A 62 66.60 31.33 -21.69
CA LEU A 62 65.22 31.51 -21.21
C LEU A 62 65.15 32.47 -19.99
N SER A 63 66.22 32.55 -19.20
CA SER A 63 66.31 33.42 -18.03
C SER A 63 66.33 34.91 -18.37
N ASP A 64 66.93 35.28 -19.50
CA ASP A 64 67.14 36.68 -19.90
C ASP A 64 65.81 37.34 -20.33
N TYR A 65 64.83 36.52 -20.68
CA TYR A 65 63.52 36.96 -21.15
C TYR A 65 62.65 37.63 -20.08
N ARG A 66 62.83 37.34 -18.78
CA ARG A 66 62.01 38.02 -17.74
C ARG A 66 62.21 39.54 -17.72
N GLN A 67 63.33 40.05 -18.22
CA GLN A 67 63.61 41.48 -18.31
C GLN A 67 63.16 42.13 -19.62
N GLU A 68 63.15 41.42 -20.76
CA GLU A 68 62.70 41.97 -22.05
C GLU A 68 61.18 41.92 -22.25
N ALA A 69 60.46 40.99 -21.63
CA ALA A 69 59.00 40.89 -21.73
C ALA A 69 58.25 42.10 -21.15
N GLN A 70 58.90 42.89 -20.28
CA GLN A 70 58.33 44.15 -19.76
C GLN A 70 58.48 45.34 -20.73
N SER A 71 59.39 45.25 -21.71
CA SER A 71 59.74 46.34 -22.64
C SER A 71 58.86 46.36 -23.89
N TYR A 72 58.43 45.19 -24.38
CA TYR A 72 57.63 45.05 -25.61
C TYR A 72 56.12 45.24 -25.41
N ALA A 73 55.65 45.39 -24.17
CA ALA A 73 54.22 45.61 -23.88
C ALA A 73 53.72 47.04 -24.18
N LEU A 74 54.59 47.96 -24.61
CA LEU A 74 54.25 49.38 -24.84
C LEU A 74 54.43 49.87 -26.27
N GLU A 75 54.78 49.01 -27.23
CA GLU A 75 54.84 49.39 -28.65
C GLU A 75 53.62 48.88 -29.41
N ARG A 76 52.67 49.80 -29.62
CA ARG A 76 51.50 49.62 -30.46
C ARG A 76 51.98 49.45 -31.90
N ALA A 77 52.05 48.19 -32.37
CA ALA A 77 52.38 47.88 -33.76
C ALA A 77 51.48 48.69 -34.70
N SER A 78 52.11 49.55 -35.51
CA SER A 78 51.45 50.26 -36.60
C SER A 78 51.03 49.23 -37.65
N ALA A 79 49.72 49.00 -37.77
CA ALA A 79 49.17 48.22 -38.86
C ALA A 79 49.43 48.99 -40.16
N THR A 80 50.34 48.45 -40.97
CA THR A 80 50.52 48.84 -42.36
C THR A 80 49.18 48.65 -43.07
N GLN A 81 48.66 49.73 -43.63
CA GLN A 81 47.42 49.73 -44.40
C GLN A 81 47.55 48.81 -45.62
N ALA A 82 47.10 47.58 -45.48
CA ALA A 82 46.55 46.85 -46.62
C ALA A 82 45.21 47.51 -46.94
N SER A 83 45.11 48.17 -48.08
CA SER A 83 43.86 48.70 -48.60
C SER A 83 42.97 47.54 -49.06
N ILE A 84 42.33 46.88 -48.10
CA ILE A 84 41.08 46.18 -48.36
C ILE A 84 40.01 47.24 -48.18
N ARG A 85 39.23 47.44 -49.25
CA ARG A 85 38.01 48.25 -49.28
C ARG A 85 37.28 48.07 -47.96
N GLY A 86 37.05 49.14 -47.20
CA GLY A 86 36.25 49.08 -45.99
C GLY A 86 34.86 48.59 -46.37
N GLU A 87 34.60 47.30 -46.19
CA GLU A 87 33.26 46.87 -45.79
C GLU A 87 33.05 47.56 -44.44
N GLU A 88 31.98 48.35 -44.36
CA GLU A 88 31.57 49.02 -43.13
C GLU A 88 31.75 48.04 -41.97
N SER A 89 32.61 48.39 -41.00
CA SER A 89 32.79 47.58 -39.80
C SER A 89 31.38 47.24 -39.30
N GLU A 90 31.03 45.95 -39.28
CA GLU A 90 29.76 45.47 -38.76
C GLU A 90 29.71 45.79 -37.26
N GLN A 91 29.37 47.02 -36.92
CA GLN A 91 29.34 47.50 -35.56
C GLN A 91 28.10 46.91 -34.91
N VAL A 92 28.32 45.83 -34.15
CA VAL A 92 27.32 45.32 -33.23
C VAL A 92 27.30 46.25 -32.03
N GLU A 93 26.22 47.01 -31.89
CA GLU A 93 26.03 47.94 -30.78
C GLU A 93 25.37 47.23 -29.61
N LEU A 94 26.01 47.22 -28.44
CA LEU A 94 25.36 46.81 -27.20
C LEU A 94 24.45 47.95 -26.72
N ARG A 95 23.13 47.75 -26.84
CA ARG A 95 22.15 48.77 -26.47
C ARG A 95 21.89 48.80 -24.96
N GLN A 96 21.61 47.63 -24.37
CA GLN A 96 21.30 47.50 -22.95
C GLN A 96 21.46 46.05 -22.48
N ILE A 97 21.82 45.87 -21.21
CA ILE A 97 21.70 44.57 -20.53
C ILE A 97 20.42 44.61 -19.69
N ARG A 98 19.47 43.71 -19.98
CA ARG A 98 18.23 43.54 -19.22
C ARG A 98 18.20 42.19 -18.50
N ARG A 99 17.37 42.06 -17.48
CA ARG A 99 17.09 40.76 -16.87
C ARG A 99 15.93 40.07 -17.58
N GLU A 100 15.93 38.75 -17.52
CA GLU A 100 14.86 37.88 -17.99
C GLU A 100 13.50 38.31 -17.42
N THR A 101 12.49 38.38 -18.29
CA THR A 101 11.09 38.61 -17.89
C THR A 101 10.53 37.35 -17.22
N PRO A 102 9.48 37.44 -16.36
CA PRO A 102 8.90 36.26 -15.73
C PRO A 102 8.36 35.25 -16.75
N GLU A 103 7.92 35.71 -17.93
CA GLU A 103 7.48 34.89 -19.05
C GLU A 103 8.63 34.11 -19.69
N GLU A 104 9.75 34.77 -19.98
CA GLU A 104 10.97 34.12 -20.50
C GLU A 104 11.53 33.11 -19.49
N HIS A 105 11.51 33.46 -18.19
CA HIS A 105 11.95 32.58 -17.11
C HIS A 105 11.12 31.29 -17.01
N ALA A 106 9.84 31.34 -17.37
CA ALA A 106 8.98 30.16 -17.36
C ALA A 106 9.45 29.10 -18.37
N LEU A 107 10.03 29.49 -19.51
CA LEU A 107 10.57 28.53 -20.51
C LEU A 107 11.74 27.72 -19.97
N ASN A 108 12.53 28.33 -19.07
CA ASN A 108 13.71 27.71 -18.46
C ASN A 108 13.39 26.98 -17.14
N ARG A 109 12.17 27.12 -16.60
CA ARG A 109 11.78 26.51 -15.34
C ARG A 109 11.44 25.02 -15.56
N PRO A 110 12.00 24.09 -14.77
CA PRO A 110 11.59 22.68 -14.82
C PRO A 110 10.11 22.52 -14.46
N ASP A 111 9.47 21.46 -14.97
CA ASP A 111 8.00 21.19 -15.01
C ASP A 111 7.22 21.21 -13.68
N GLY A 112 7.83 21.63 -12.57
CA GLY A 112 7.19 21.74 -11.26
C GLY A 112 6.86 20.38 -10.64
N LEU A 113 7.57 19.33 -11.06
CA LEU A 113 7.33 17.95 -10.60
C LEU A 113 7.67 17.79 -9.12
N ARG A 114 8.68 18.52 -8.62
CA ARG A 114 9.10 18.47 -7.22
C ARG A 114 7.96 18.92 -6.30
N GLU A 115 7.30 20.01 -6.65
CA GLU A 115 6.16 20.58 -5.93
C GLU A 115 4.96 19.61 -5.94
N ALA A 116 4.73 18.93 -7.06
CA ALA A 116 3.69 17.90 -7.17
C ALA A 116 3.98 16.71 -6.23
N ILE A 117 5.22 16.24 -6.20
CA ILE A 117 5.66 15.13 -5.33
C ILE A 117 5.51 15.51 -3.86
N LEU A 118 5.85 16.74 -3.46
CA LEU A 118 5.66 17.22 -2.08
C LEU A 118 4.18 17.19 -1.65
N ILE A 119 3.26 17.58 -2.54
CA ILE A 119 1.81 17.52 -2.29
C ILE A 119 1.34 16.07 -2.15
N VAL A 120 1.78 15.18 -3.05
CA VAL A 120 1.42 13.76 -2.98
C VAL A 120 1.97 13.11 -1.72
N ALA A 121 3.21 13.43 -1.33
CA ALA A 121 3.79 12.98 -0.06
C ALA A 121 2.94 13.45 1.12
N SER A 122 2.48 14.70 1.14
CA SER A 122 1.57 15.20 2.17
C SER A 122 0.28 14.36 2.29
N PHE A 123 -0.33 13.97 1.16
CA PHE A 123 -1.53 13.11 1.19
C PHE A 123 -1.24 11.75 1.84
N LEU A 124 -0.07 11.16 1.58
CA LEU A 124 0.36 9.92 2.22
C LEU A 124 0.56 10.11 3.73
N PHE A 125 1.15 11.22 4.18
CA PHE A 125 1.31 11.52 5.61
C PHE A 125 -0.05 11.66 6.32
N PHE A 126 -1.05 12.28 5.68
CA PHE A 126 -2.41 12.32 6.23
C PHE A 126 -3.09 10.95 6.28
N TYR A 127 -2.84 10.09 5.30
CA TYR A 127 -3.31 8.70 5.34
C TYR A 127 -2.68 7.93 6.50
N PHE A 128 -1.35 7.97 6.65
CA PHE A 128 -0.64 7.26 7.71
C PHE A 128 -0.98 7.79 9.11
N SER A 129 -1.30 9.08 9.25
CA SER A 129 -1.67 9.64 10.56
C SER A 129 -3.01 9.10 11.10
N LEU A 130 -3.91 8.68 10.20
CA LEU A 130 -5.24 8.16 10.55
C LEU A 130 -5.23 6.65 10.83
N ILE A 131 -4.38 5.89 10.14
CA ILE A 131 -4.31 4.42 10.28
C ILE A 131 -3.25 4.00 11.30
N GLY A 132 -2.18 4.78 11.46
CA GLY A 132 -1.07 4.46 12.35
C GLY A 132 -1.40 4.58 13.85
N PRO A 133 -0.44 4.22 14.72
CA PRO A 133 -0.57 4.39 16.16
C PRO A 133 -0.82 5.85 16.57
N ALA A 134 -1.71 6.08 17.53
CA ALA A 134 -2.15 7.43 17.93
C ALA A 134 -1.00 8.34 18.42
N VAL A 135 0.08 7.74 18.94
CA VAL A 135 1.27 8.45 19.43
C VAL A 135 1.97 9.24 18.31
N PHE A 136 1.93 8.75 17.08
CA PHE A 136 2.60 9.39 15.94
C PHE A 136 1.71 10.36 15.17
N THR A 137 0.39 10.36 15.41
CA THR A 137 -0.58 11.21 14.72
C THR A 137 -0.20 12.70 14.68
N PRO A 138 0.16 13.38 15.80
CA PRO A 138 0.47 14.81 15.73
C PRO A 138 1.71 15.12 14.88
N TRP A 139 2.73 14.26 14.94
CA TRP A 139 3.97 14.42 14.16
C TRP A 139 3.73 14.20 12.66
N LEU A 140 2.94 13.19 12.31
CA LEU A 140 2.60 12.90 10.92
C LEU A 140 1.70 13.99 10.31
N VAL A 141 0.75 14.53 11.08
CA VAL A 141 -0.08 15.67 10.64
C VAL A 141 0.77 16.93 10.45
N ALA A 142 1.67 17.23 11.40
CA ALA A 142 2.57 18.38 11.28
C ALA A 142 3.48 18.26 10.05
N ALA A 143 4.08 17.09 9.82
CA ALA A 143 4.89 16.83 8.64
C ALA A 143 4.07 16.97 7.34
N GLY A 144 2.86 16.40 7.31
CA GLY A 144 1.93 16.53 6.18
C GLY A 144 1.59 17.99 5.88
N LEU A 145 1.30 18.81 6.89
CA LEU A 145 1.01 20.23 6.73
C LEU A 145 2.22 21.02 6.22
N LEU A 146 3.43 20.75 6.73
CA LEU A 146 4.65 21.41 6.27
C LEU A 146 4.94 21.10 4.79
N LEU A 147 4.80 19.84 4.38
CA LEU A 147 4.98 19.43 2.99
C LEU A 147 3.95 20.07 2.06
N LEU A 148 2.69 20.15 2.50
CA LEU A 148 1.62 20.82 1.75
C LEU A 148 1.90 22.31 1.59
N ALA A 149 2.30 22.99 2.66
CA ALA A 149 2.67 24.40 2.63
C ALA A 149 3.88 24.66 1.72
N ALA A 150 4.92 23.83 1.81
CA ALA A 150 6.10 23.93 0.95
C ALA A 150 5.76 23.70 -0.54
N GLY A 151 4.90 22.71 -0.83
CA GLY A 151 4.39 22.45 -2.17
C GLY A 151 3.62 23.64 -2.73
N LEU A 152 2.63 24.15 -1.99
CA LEU A 152 1.84 25.32 -2.38
C LEU A 152 2.69 26.58 -2.54
N TRP A 153 3.66 26.80 -1.65
CA TRP A 153 4.59 27.92 -1.75
C TRP A 153 5.41 27.85 -3.04
N GLY A 154 5.97 26.69 -3.39
CA GLY A 154 6.73 26.52 -4.63
C GLY A 154 5.92 26.81 -5.90
N ILE A 155 4.60 26.64 -5.84
CA ILE A 155 3.68 26.85 -6.96
C ILE A 155 3.39 28.34 -7.19
N TYR A 156 3.16 29.09 -6.12
CA TYR A 156 2.71 30.48 -6.19
C TYR A 156 3.81 31.51 -5.93
N ALA A 157 4.98 31.10 -5.44
CA ALA A 157 6.07 32.01 -5.15
C ALA A 157 6.66 32.61 -6.45
N PRO A 158 6.87 33.95 -6.48
CA PRO A 158 7.54 34.59 -7.60
C PRO A 158 9.02 34.17 -7.67
N PRO A 159 9.64 34.19 -8.86
CA PRO A 159 11.05 33.87 -9.01
C PRO A 159 11.90 34.88 -8.23
N ARG A 160 12.95 34.39 -7.56
CA ARG A 160 13.92 35.26 -6.89
C ARG A 160 14.74 36.00 -7.95
N ARG A 161 15.08 37.27 -7.69
CA ARG A 161 15.89 38.08 -8.62
C ARG A 161 17.23 37.46 -9.01
N ALA A 162 17.82 36.63 -8.13
CA ALA A 162 19.07 35.91 -8.40
C ALA A 162 18.92 34.73 -9.38
N ALA A 163 17.70 34.24 -9.61
CA ALA A 163 17.44 33.15 -10.56
C ALA A 163 17.18 33.64 -11.99
N LEU A 164 16.90 34.94 -12.17
CA LEU A 164 16.68 35.56 -13.48
C LEU A 164 18.02 35.77 -14.17
N ARG A 165 18.14 35.25 -15.40
CA ARG A 165 19.36 35.38 -16.22
C ARG A 165 19.46 36.77 -16.83
N GLU A 166 20.68 37.15 -17.21
CA GLU A 166 20.95 38.37 -17.95
C GLU A 166 20.78 38.14 -19.46
N ILE A 167 20.20 39.13 -20.13
CA ILE A 167 19.92 39.16 -21.57
C ILE A 167 20.60 40.42 -22.13
N HIS A 168 21.43 40.22 -23.14
CA HIS A 168 22.13 41.29 -23.84
C HIS A 168 21.30 41.73 -25.05
N CYS A 169 20.89 42.99 -25.07
CA CYS A 169 20.15 43.58 -26.18
C CYS A 169 21.17 44.19 -27.13
N LEU A 170 21.36 43.56 -28.28
CA LEU A 170 22.32 43.95 -29.31
C LEU A 170 21.56 44.53 -30.51
N ARG A 171 22.20 45.47 -31.22
CA ARG A 171 21.71 45.98 -32.50
C ARG A 171 22.77 45.75 -33.56
N GLY A 172 22.38 45.16 -34.68
CA GLY A 172 23.29 44.91 -35.79
C GLY A 172 22.60 44.18 -36.94
N VAL A 173 23.39 43.71 -37.90
CA VAL A 173 22.88 43.03 -39.10
C VAL A 173 23.17 41.52 -38.98
N PRO A 174 22.16 40.67 -38.77
CA PRO A 174 22.37 39.23 -38.77
C PRO A 174 22.62 38.74 -40.19
N LYS A 175 23.73 38.02 -40.38
CA LYS A 175 24.12 37.44 -41.68
C LYS A 175 24.15 35.92 -41.59
N ARG A 176 23.71 35.26 -42.67
CA ARG A 176 23.83 33.81 -42.84
C ARG A 176 25.13 33.51 -43.60
N TRP A 177 26.01 32.72 -43.00
CA TRP A 177 27.23 32.25 -43.65
C TRP A 177 26.96 30.90 -44.32
N GLY A 178 26.86 30.90 -45.65
CA GLY A 178 26.67 29.69 -46.46
C GLY A 178 27.94 29.32 -47.21
N LEU A 179 28.35 28.05 -47.12
CA LEU A 179 29.22 27.44 -48.13
C LEU A 179 28.30 26.92 -49.24
N PHE A 180 28.44 27.45 -50.45
CA PHE A 180 27.65 27.01 -51.61
C PHE A 180 27.95 25.53 -51.90
N GLY A 181 26.94 24.65 -51.85
CA GLY A 181 27.03 23.29 -52.43
C GLY A 181 26.48 22.11 -51.63
N GLU A 182 26.01 22.26 -50.39
CA GLU A 182 25.51 21.13 -49.58
C GLU A 182 24.17 21.44 -48.89
N ASN A 183 23.34 20.40 -48.73
CA ASN A 183 21.89 20.40 -48.49
C ASN A 183 21.38 21.42 -47.44
N ASP A 184 20.31 22.16 -47.77
CA ASP A 184 19.79 23.34 -47.04
C ASP A 184 19.32 23.12 -45.58
N GLN A 185 19.21 21.88 -45.08
CA GLN A 185 18.65 21.61 -43.75
C GLN A 185 19.66 21.73 -42.58
N GLU A 186 20.97 21.63 -42.82
CA GLU A 186 21.99 21.70 -41.75
C GLU A 186 22.68 23.08 -41.63
N GLN A 187 22.45 24.01 -42.55
CA GLN A 187 23.14 25.32 -42.60
C GLN A 187 22.51 26.45 -41.74
N ILE A 188 21.50 26.15 -40.91
CA ILE A 188 20.77 27.16 -40.11
C ILE A 188 21.55 27.58 -38.84
N ASN A 189 22.57 26.82 -38.44
CA ASN A 189 23.42 27.14 -37.29
C ASN A 189 24.50 28.20 -37.57
N ASN A 190 24.56 28.71 -38.81
CA ASN A 190 25.62 29.62 -39.26
C ASN A 190 25.12 31.07 -39.40
N ILE A 191 24.09 31.45 -38.65
CA ILE A 191 23.66 32.86 -38.60
C ILE A 191 24.46 33.54 -37.50
N SER A 192 25.23 34.55 -37.84
CA SER A 192 26.00 35.32 -36.87
C SER A 192 25.61 36.79 -36.88
N LEU A 193 25.77 37.42 -35.72
CA LEU A 193 25.73 38.86 -35.54
C LEU A 193 27.18 39.31 -35.32
N GLY A 194 27.85 39.75 -36.38
CA GLY A 194 29.29 39.94 -36.39
C GLY A 194 30.02 38.62 -36.07
N ILE A 195 30.69 38.56 -34.91
CA ILE A 195 31.49 37.41 -34.45
C ILE A 195 30.65 36.44 -33.57
N ILE A 196 29.42 36.80 -33.22
CA ILE A 196 28.59 36.02 -32.29
C ILE A 196 27.64 35.13 -33.09
N ASP A 197 27.85 33.82 -33.04
CA ASP A 197 26.90 32.86 -33.61
C ASP A 197 25.59 32.86 -32.83
N LEU A 198 24.46 32.92 -33.52
CA LEU A 198 23.13 32.97 -32.92
C LEU A 198 22.46 31.60 -32.95
N ILE A 199 21.93 31.17 -31.79
CA ILE A 199 21.19 29.91 -31.67
C ILE A 199 19.69 30.22 -31.59
N TYR A 200 18.97 29.88 -32.65
CA TYR A 200 17.54 30.11 -32.77
C TYR A 200 16.68 28.93 -32.30
N PRO A 201 15.48 29.18 -31.76
CA PRO A 201 14.48 28.14 -31.55
C PRO A 201 14.10 27.45 -32.87
N ARG A 202 13.97 26.11 -32.84
CA ARG A 202 13.68 25.32 -34.06
C ARG A 202 12.38 25.74 -34.75
N HIS A 203 11.36 26.16 -34.00
CA HIS A 203 10.09 26.56 -34.58
C HIS A 203 10.14 27.91 -35.30
N TRP A 204 11.19 28.72 -35.11
CA TRP A 204 11.32 30.03 -35.80
C TRP A 204 11.88 29.91 -37.22
N GLN A 205 12.39 28.74 -37.60
CA GLN A 205 13.07 28.51 -38.88
C GLN A 205 12.42 29.16 -40.12
N PRO A 206 11.08 29.11 -40.33
CA PRO A 206 10.46 29.68 -41.52
C PRO A 206 10.54 31.21 -41.62
N TRP A 207 10.69 31.91 -40.48
CA TRP A 207 10.51 33.37 -40.40
C TRP A 207 11.80 34.15 -40.21
N ILE A 208 12.92 33.48 -39.89
CA ILE A 208 14.20 34.15 -39.63
C ILE A 208 14.72 34.90 -40.86
N ALA A 209 14.46 34.38 -42.07
CA ALA A 209 15.00 34.92 -43.31
C ALA A 209 14.55 36.37 -43.62
N GLN A 210 13.41 36.80 -43.09
CA GLN A 210 12.84 38.11 -43.38
C GLN A 210 13.66 39.27 -42.81
N ASP A 211 14.32 39.04 -41.68
CA ASP A 211 15.11 40.04 -40.95
C ASP A 211 16.62 39.91 -41.24
N LEU A 212 17.04 38.96 -42.07
CA LEU A 212 18.45 38.76 -42.44
C LEU A 212 18.92 39.91 -43.37
N GLY A 213 20.14 40.39 -43.13
CA GLY A 213 20.73 41.47 -43.92
C GLY A 213 20.19 42.87 -43.60
N GLN A 214 19.24 43.01 -42.67
CA GLN A 214 18.71 44.30 -42.19
C GLN A 214 19.23 44.62 -40.78
N GLN A 215 19.38 45.91 -40.44
CA GLN A 215 19.67 46.31 -39.06
C GLN A 215 18.48 45.97 -38.16
N THR A 216 18.67 45.02 -37.25
CA THR A 216 17.62 44.56 -36.32
C THR A 216 18.12 44.50 -34.88
N ASP A 217 17.18 44.72 -33.95
CA ASP A 217 17.42 44.55 -32.51
C ASP A 217 17.29 43.06 -32.17
N ILE A 218 18.31 42.49 -31.54
CA ILE A 218 18.38 41.07 -31.17
C ILE A 218 18.71 40.95 -29.67
N ASP A 219 17.83 40.31 -28.93
CA ASP A 219 18.07 40.00 -27.52
C ASP A 219 18.64 38.58 -27.40
N ILE A 220 19.82 38.45 -26.81
CA ILE A 220 20.50 37.16 -26.65
C ILE A 220 20.82 36.85 -25.19
N TYR A 221 20.73 35.57 -24.85
CA TYR A 221 21.30 35.05 -23.61
C TYR A 221 22.82 34.92 -23.71
N LEU A 222 23.52 34.83 -22.57
CA LEU A 222 24.97 34.57 -22.50
C LEU A 222 25.40 33.29 -23.24
N ASN A 223 24.51 32.30 -23.35
CA ASN A 223 24.73 31.06 -24.09
C ASN A 223 24.36 31.18 -25.58
N ARG A 224 24.29 32.40 -26.12
CA ARG A 224 24.00 32.72 -27.52
C ARG A 224 22.60 32.36 -28.02
N HIS A 225 21.69 31.93 -27.13
CA HIS A 225 20.31 31.66 -27.52
C HIS A 225 19.57 32.98 -27.73
N VAL A 226 18.81 33.08 -28.82
CA VAL A 226 18.03 34.28 -29.14
C VAL A 226 16.70 34.26 -28.39
N ALA A 227 16.44 35.32 -27.63
CA ALA A 227 15.18 35.54 -26.92
C ALA A 227 14.19 36.39 -27.75
N ARG A 228 14.70 37.30 -28.57
CA ARG A 228 13.91 38.17 -29.45
C ARG A 228 14.72 38.58 -30.67
N GLN A 229 14.07 38.68 -31.83
CA GLN A 229 14.60 39.30 -33.04
C GLN A 229 13.56 40.24 -33.65
N GLY A 230 13.97 41.50 -33.85
CA GLY A 230 13.15 42.49 -34.53
C GLY A 230 11.85 42.83 -33.79
N ARG A 231 10.78 43.02 -34.59
CA ARG A 231 9.49 43.50 -34.10
C ARG A 231 8.56 42.38 -33.63
N TYR A 232 8.59 41.23 -34.30
CA TYR A 232 7.56 40.19 -34.13
C TYR A 232 8.06 38.92 -33.46
N LEU A 233 9.31 38.50 -33.71
CA LEU A 233 9.85 37.27 -33.12
C LEU A 233 10.28 37.53 -31.68
N SER A 234 9.49 37.09 -30.70
CA SER A 234 9.79 37.25 -29.28
C SER A 234 9.26 36.10 -28.45
N LEU A 235 10.16 35.45 -27.69
CA LEU A 235 9.78 34.41 -26.72
C LEU A 235 8.88 34.95 -25.60
N HIS A 236 9.04 36.24 -25.25
CA HIS A 236 8.17 36.91 -24.28
C HIS A 236 6.72 36.93 -24.76
N ASP A 237 6.48 37.39 -25.99
CA ASP A 237 5.13 37.48 -26.57
C ASP A 237 4.52 36.09 -26.79
N GLU A 238 5.32 35.08 -27.14
CA GLU A 238 4.84 33.69 -27.21
C GLU A 238 4.28 33.18 -25.89
N VAL A 239 5.01 33.37 -24.80
CA VAL A 239 4.57 32.85 -23.50
C VAL A 239 3.39 33.67 -22.97
N LYS A 240 3.35 34.97 -23.26
CA LYS A 240 2.26 35.85 -22.89
C LYS A 240 0.94 35.50 -23.59
N ASN A 241 0.99 35.25 -24.90
CA ASN A 241 -0.18 34.90 -25.69
C ASN A 241 -0.53 33.40 -25.57
N PHE A 242 0.49 32.54 -25.47
CA PHE A 242 0.38 31.08 -25.45
C PHE A 242 1.14 30.48 -24.25
N PRO A 243 0.59 30.62 -23.02
CA PRO A 243 1.27 30.22 -21.79
C PRO A 243 1.52 28.73 -21.71
N LEU A 244 2.67 28.35 -21.14
CA LEU A 244 3.07 26.96 -20.92
C LEU A 244 2.07 26.25 -19.97
N GLN A 245 1.48 25.16 -20.45
CA GLN A 245 0.51 24.36 -19.69
C GLN A 245 1.18 23.09 -19.15
N TYR A 246 1.67 23.14 -17.90
CA TYR A 246 2.23 21.97 -17.21
C TYR A 246 1.13 20.99 -16.78
N TRP A 247 0.69 20.13 -17.71
CA TRP A 247 -0.36 19.13 -17.47
C TRP A 247 0.12 17.98 -16.57
N LEU A 248 1.40 17.60 -16.68
CA LEU A 248 1.98 16.46 -15.97
C LEU A 248 1.90 16.63 -14.44
N ARG A 249 2.11 17.84 -13.95
CA ARG A 249 1.95 18.16 -12.52
C ARG A 249 0.53 17.89 -12.03
N SER A 250 -0.50 18.34 -12.76
CA SER A 250 -1.89 18.07 -12.41
C SER A 250 -2.20 16.57 -12.48
N ALA A 251 -1.65 15.87 -13.47
CA ALA A 251 -1.79 14.42 -13.59
C ALA A 251 -1.19 13.66 -12.40
N ILE A 252 0.01 14.05 -11.93
CA ILE A 252 0.68 13.45 -10.76
C ILE A 252 -0.15 13.66 -9.49
N ILE A 253 -0.68 14.86 -9.26
CA ILE A 253 -1.51 15.13 -8.08
C ILE A 253 -2.80 14.30 -8.13
N ALA A 254 -3.44 14.18 -9.31
CA ALA A 254 -4.63 13.35 -9.47
C ALA A 254 -4.31 11.86 -9.24
N ALA A 255 -3.19 11.37 -9.78
CA ALA A 255 -2.74 9.99 -9.57
C ALA A 255 -2.42 9.71 -8.08
N GLY A 256 -1.74 10.64 -7.40
CA GLY A 256 -1.47 10.52 -5.97
C GLY A 256 -2.73 10.51 -5.11
N ALA A 257 -3.71 11.38 -5.41
CA ALA A 257 -5.01 11.37 -4.74
C ALA A 257 -5.76 10.05 -4.98
N LEU A 258 -5.75 9.53 -6.22
CA LEU A 258 -6.35 8.24 -6.56
C LEU A 258 -5.70 7.08 -5.77
N VAL A 259 -4.38 7.06 -5.65
CA VAL A 259 -3.66 6.06 -4.84
C VAL A 259 -4.14 6.08 -3.39
N VAL A 260 -4.28 7.26 -2.78
CA VAL A 260 -4.79 7.37 -1.40
C VAL A 260 -6.24 6.90 -1.29
N VAL A 261 -7.10 7.19 -2.27
CA VAL A 261 -8.49 6.68 -2.30
C VAL A 261 -8.51 5.15 -2.35
N ILE A 262 -7.68 4.53 -3.20
CA ILE A 262 -7.56 3.07 -3.29
C ILE A 262 -7.04 2.49 -1.98
N MET A 263 -6.02 3.10 -1.38
CA MET A 263 -5.48 2.66 -0.09
C MET A 263 -6.53 2.76 1.03
N LEU A 264 -7.33 3.83 1.08
CA LEU A 264 -8.43 3.96 2.05
C LEU A 264 -9.51 2.90 1.86
N TRP A 265 -9.85 2.59 0.61
CA TRP A 265 -10.82 1.54 0.29
C TRP A 265 -10.34 0.14 0.69
N ALA A 266 -9.04 -0.14 0.50
CA ALA A 266 -8.45 -1.43 0.85
C ALA A 266 -8.21 -1.60 2.36
N SER A 267 -7.87 -0.52 3.07
CA SER A 267 -7.49 -0.58 4.50
C SER A 267 -8.66 -0.43 5.47
N VAL A 268 -9.73 0.28 5.08
CA VAL A 268 -10.87 0.56 5.94
C VAL A 268 -12.15 0.11 5.24
N PRO A 269 -13.01 -0.70 5.88
CA PRO A 269 -14.34 -0.98 5.35
C PRO A 269 -15.15 0.33 5.35
N LEU A 270 -15.08 1.10 4.25
CA LEU A 270 -15.61 2.47 4.13
C LEU A 270 -17.11 2.58 4.42
N ASN A 271 -17.84 1.46 4.40
CA ASN A 271 -19.24 1.40 4.80
C ASN A 271 -19.44 1.86 6.26
N MET A 272 -18.51 1.50 7.15
CA MET A 272 -18.63 1.77 8.58
C MET A 272 -18.46 3.26 8.89
N PRO A 273 -17.36 3.96 8.51
CA PRO A 273 -17.20 5.39 8.76
C PRO A 273 -18.34 6.24 8.19
N PHE A 274 -18.82 5.90 6.98
CA PHE A 274 -19.88 6.66 6.31
C PHE A 274 -21.22 6.54 7.05
N LYS A 275 -21.60 5.33 7.48
CA LYS A 275 -22.78 5.09 8.31
C LYS A 275 -22.68 5.82 9.64
N PHE A 276 -21.51 5.83 10.28
CA PHE A 276 -21.30 6.54 11.55
C PHE A 276 -21.41 8.06 11.42
N THR A 277 -20.76 8.68 10.43
CA THR A 277 -20.87 10.14 10.22
C THR A 277 -22.31 10.54 9.90
N LEU A 278 -23.01 9.74 9.09
CA LEU A 278 -24.40 10.00 8.73
C LEU A 278 -25.36 9.81 9.93
N SER A 279 -25.12 8.81 10.78
CA SER A 279 -25.92 8.59 12.00
C SER A 279 -25.71 9.69 13.03
N TRP A 280 -24.45 10.09 13.27
CA TRP A 280 -24.13 11.18 14.19
C TRP A 280 -24.77 12.50 13.75
N LEU A 281 -24.76 12.80 12.45
CA LEU A 281 -25.42 13.98 11.88
C LEU A 281 -26.95 13.94 12.01
N LYS A 282 -27.54 12.75 12.05
CA LYS A 282 -29.01 12.54 12.17
C LYS A 282 -29.51 12.54 13.62
N GLY A 283 -28.62 12.66 14.61
CA GLY A 283 -29.00 12.69 16.02
C GLY A 283 -29.29 11.31 16.60
N ALA A 284 -28.34 10.38 16.47
CA ALA A 284 -28.38 9.06 17.09
C ALA A 284 -28.79 9.12 18.57
N GLN A 285 -29.78 8.32 18.96
CA GLN A 285 -30.24 8.24 20.35
C GLN A 285 -29.62 7.02 21.04
N THR A 286 -29.30 7.18 22.32
CA THR A 286 -28.90 6.06 23.19
C THR A 286 -30.16 5.40 23.73
N ILE A 287 -30.46 4.19 23.27
CA ILE A 287 -31.59 3.39 23.74
C ILE A 287 -31.06 2.37 24.74
N GLU A 288 -31.48 2.51 26.01
CA GLU A 288 -31.24 1.51 27.04
C GLU A 288 -32.50 0.63 27.18
N ALA A 289 -32.35 -0.68 27.06
CA ALA A 289 -33.45 -1.61 27.24
C ALA A 289 -33.02 -2.79 28.11
N THR A 290 -33.84 -3.07 29.13
CA THR A 290 -33.63 -4.21 30.05
C THR A 290 -34.63 -5.34 29.82
N THR A 291 -35.62 -5.12 28.95
CA THR A 291 -36.69 -6.08 28.63
C THR A 291 -37.00 -6.06 27.14
N VAL A 292 -37.49 -7.19 26.62
CA VAL A 292 -37.86 -7.36 25.20
C VAL A 292 -38.92 -6.32 24.79
N SER A 293 -39.95 -6.12 25.63
CA SER A 293 -41.02 -5.16 25.37
C SER A 293 -40.57 -3.69 25.32
N GLN A 294 -39.51 -3.32 26.04
CA GLN A 294 -38.94 -1.97 25.97
C GLN A 294 -38.23 -1.75 24.63
N LEU A 295 -37.46 -2.74 24.17
CA LEU A 295 -36.74 -2.66 22.91
C LEU A 295 -37.71 -2.62 21.72
N GLU A 296 -38.79 -3.40 21.77
CA GLU A 296 -39.84 -3.40 20.75
C GLU A 296 -40.53 -2.02 20.63
N LYS A 297 -40.83 -1.39 21.76
CA LYS A 297 -41.44 -0.04 21.78
C LYS A 297 -40.48 1.05 21.29
N ALA A 298 -39.17 0.88 21.49
CA ALA A 298 -38.17 1.89 21.16
C ALA A 298 -37.97 2.11 19.65
N HIS A 299 -38.43 1.19 18.79
CA HIS A 299 -38.31 1.27 17.32
C HIS A 299 -36.89 1.62 16.85
N VAL A 300 -35.96 0.71 17.13
CA VAL A 300 -34.52 0.81 16.82
C VAL A 300 -34.26 1.15 15.34
N ARG A 301 -33.33 2.06 15.08
CA ARG A 301 -32.87 2.41 13.72
C ARG A 301 -31.39 2.13 13.55
N ILE A 302 -30.97 1.99 12.29
CA ILE A 302 -29.56 1.90 11.93
C ILE A 302 -28.86 3.19 12.36
N GLY A 303 -27.82 3.02 13.18
CA GLY A 303 -27.01 4.10 13.71
C GLY A 303 -27.32 4.52 15.15
N ASP A 304 -28.40 4.00 15.77
CA ASP A 304 -28.67 4.20 17.20
C ASP A 304 -27.65 3.45 18.06
N THR A 305 -27.37 4.00 19.24
CA THR A 305 -26.54 3.35 20.25
C THR A 305 -27.44 2.51 21.16
N LEU A 306 -27.24 1.21 21.22
CA LEU A 306 -27.97 0.32 22.12
C LEU A 306 -27.11 -0.06 23.33
N ARG A 307 -27.74 -0.06 24.49
CA ARG A 307 -27.22 -0.68 25.70
C ARG A 307 -28.28 -1.63 26.25
N LEU A 308 -28.05 -2.91 26.00
CA LEU A 308 -28.99 -3.98 26.28
C LEU A 308 -28.46 -4.82 27.43
N THR A 309 -29.29 -5.01 28.45
CA THR A 309 -29.02 -5.96 29.53
C THR A 309 -30.22 -6.86 29.71
N GLY A 310 -29.99 -8.15 29.80
CA GLY A 310 -31.09 -9.10 29.89
C GLY A 310 -30.60 -10.52 30.09
N THR A 311 -31.55 -11.44 30.12
CA THR A 311 -31.29 -12.87 30.06
C THR A 311 -31.69 -13.39 28.69
N GLY A 312 -30.82 -14.16 28.07
CA GLY A 312 -31.02 -14.67 26.72
C GLY A 312 -30.32 -16.01 26.52
N MET A 313 -30.43 -16.51 25.32
CA MET A 313 -29.87 -17.77 24.88
C MET A 313 -28.74 -17.51 23.89
N CYS A 314 -27.57 -18.10 24.09
CA CYS A 314 -26.54 -18.08 23.04
C CYS A 314 -27.06 -18.81 21.80
N ASN A 315 -26.89 -18.20 20.62
CA ASN A 315 -27.28 -18.84 19.37
C ASN A 315 -26.46 -20.12 19.15
N ILE A 316 -26.98 -21.05 18.35
CA ILE A 316 -26.26 -22.28 18.02
C ILE A 316 -25.79 -22.20 16.58
N ARG A 317 -24.56 -22.62 16.35
CA ARG A 317 -24.02 -22.60 14.99
C ARG A 317 -24.74 -23.57 14.10
N THR A 318 -25.17 -23.07 12.94
CA THR A 318 -25.56 -23.91 11.81
C THR A 318 -24.40 -24.01 10.83
N PRO A 319 -24.12 -25.20 10.26
CA PRO A 319 -23.21 -25.32 9.14
C PRO A 319 -23.68 -24.41 7.98
N GLY A 320 -22.88 -23.42 7.61
CA GLY A 320 -23.18 -22.49 6.51
C GLY A 320 -23.57 -21.06 6.92
N SER A 321 -23.80 -20.77 8.20
CA SER A 321 -23.99 -19.38 8.67
C SER A 321 -22.63 -18.68 8.82
N TRP A 322 -22.45 -17.51 8.18
CA TRP A 322 -21.23 -16.72 8.30
C TRP A 322 -21.07 -16.20 9.74
N SER A 323 -19.97 -16.55 10.39
CA SER A 323 -19.59 -16.03 11.71
C SER A 323 -18.23 -15.35 11.61
N ALA A 324 -18.06 -14.17 12.23
CA ALA A 324 -16.81 -13.40 12.16
C ALA A 324 -15.58 -14.10 12.79
N LYS A 325 -15.78 -15.20 13.53
CA LYS A 325 -14.71 -15.95 14.21
C LYS A 325 -14.94 -17.46 14.07
N GLU A 326 -13.96 -18.21 13.57
CA GLU A 326 -14.09 -19.67 13.35
C GLU A 326 -14.06 -20.48 14.66
N ASP A 327 -13.35 -20.02 15.68
CA ASP A 327 -13.19 -20.71 16.97
C ASP A 327 -13.98 -20.03 18.09
N SER A 328 -15.16 -20.57 18.43
CA SER A 328 -15.87 -20.23 19.67
C SER A 328 -15.45 -21.20 20.78
N PRO A 329 -15.07 -20.71 21.99
CA PRO A 329 -14.74 -21.59 23.10
C PRO A 329 -15.96 -22.36 23.61
N PHE A 330 -17.19 -21.92 23.30
CA PHE A 330 -18.43 -22.53 23.77
C PHE A 330 -19.08 -23.48 22.75
N LEU A 331 -18.35 -23.96 21.74
CA LEU A 331 -18.89 -24.85 20.70
C LEU A 331 -19.74 -25.98 21.32
N PRO A 332 -20.98 -26.20 20.83
CA PRO A 332 -21.59 -25.66 19.61
C PRO A 332 -22.28 -24.28 19.74
N PHE A 333 -22.26 -23.67 20.92
CA PHE A 333 -22.88 -22.36 21.18
C PHE A 333 -22.00 -21.20 20.69
N ASP A 334 -22.65 -20.22 20.05
CA ASP A 334 -22.07 -18.97 19.61
C ASP A 334 -22.62 -17.81 20.43
N CYS A 335 -21.95 -17.49 21.52
CA CYS A 335 -22.33 -16.38 22.39
C CYS A 335 -21.91 -15.00 21.86
N SER A 336 -21.44 -14.88 20.62
CA SER A 336 -21.40 -13.59 19.91
C SER A 336 -22.77 -13.18 19.36
N GLN A 337 -23.72 -14.12 19.37
CA GLN A 337 -25.10 -13.91 18.97
C GLN A 337 -26.02 -14.37 20.09
N ILE A 338 -26.92 -13.50 20.53
CA ILE A 338 -27.86 -13.78 21.62
C ILE A 338 -29.28 -13.70 21.08
N VAL A 339 -30.03 -14.79 21.26
CA VAL A 339 -31.48 -14.81 21.08
C VAL A 339 -32.12 -14.28 22.36
N TRP A 340 -32.86 -13.19 22.24
CA TRP A 340 -33.56 -12.54 23.34
C TRP A 340 -35.05 -12.48 23.06
N ASN A 341 -35.82 -13.32 23.77
CA ASN A 341 -37.27 -13.41 23.69
C ASN A 341 -37.87 -13.73 25.06
N ASP A 342 -39.19 -13.56 25.19
CA ASP A 342 -39.96 -13.90 26.40
C ASP A 342 -40.48 -15.35 26.39
N ALA A 343 -39.93 -16.20 25.52
CA ALA A 343 -40.35 -17.60 25.40
C ALA A 343 -39.78 -18.45 26.54
N PRO A 344 -40.48 -19.52 26.99
CA PRO A 344 -39.92 -20.43 27.96
C PRO A 344 -38.64 -21.08 27.42
N PRO A 345 -37.61 -21.28 28.27
CA PRO A 345 -36.36 -21.88 27.83
C PRO A 345 -36.61 -23.30 27.31
N LEU A 346 -35.85 -23.71 26.29
CA LEU A 346 -35.90 -25.09 25.81
C LEU A 346 -35.47 -26.04 26.95
N PRO A 347 -36.14 -27.20 27.07
CA PRO A 347 -35.75 -28.19 28.07
C PRO A 347 -34.34 -28.69 27.80
N LEU A 348 -33.64 -29.09 28.87
CA LEU A 348 -32.34 -29.73 28.74
C LEU A 348 -32.48 -31.03 27.93
N PRO A 349 -31.49 -31.38 27.11
CA PRO A 349 -31.56 -32.59 26.30
C PRO A 349 -31.54 -33.84 27.18
N GLU A 350 -32.47 -34.76 26.89
CA GLU A 350 -32.57 -36.08 27.51
C GLU A 350 -32.52 -37.15 26.42
N SER A 351 -31.86 -38.28 26.69
CA SER A 351 -31.75 -39.40 25.74
C SER A 351 -31.68 -40.72 26.47
N ASP A 352 -32.66 -41.60 26.22
CA ASP A 352 -32.70 -42.96 26.76
C ASP A 352 -31.50 -43.79 26.30
N ILE A 353 -31.00 -43.53 25.08
CA ILE A 353 -29.84 -44.25 24.52
C ILE A 353 -28.59 -43.91 25.33
N VAL A 354 -28.38 -42.63 25.64
CA VAL A 354 -27.24 -42.21 26.46
C VAL A 354 -27.39 -42.74 27.88
N SER A 355 -28.59 -42.67 28.47
CA SER A 355 -28.85 -43.27 29.79
C SER A 355 -28.50 -44.76 29.85
N LYS A 356 -28.86 -45.53 28.81
CA LYS A 356 -28.49 -46.95 28.69
C LYS A 356 -26.98 -47.16 28.51
N ALA A 357 -26.33 -46.33 27.68
CA ALA A 357 -24.89 -46.39 27.46
C ALA A 357 -24.10 -46.07 28.74
N THR A 358 -24.48 -45.02 29.46
CA THR A 358 -23.91 -44.64 30.75
C THR A 358 -24.16 -45.73 31.80
N ALA A 359 -25.37 -46.30 31.86
CA ALA A 359 -25.68 -47.40 32.77
C ALA A 359 -24.82 -48.65 32.52
N LEU A 360 -24.56 -49.00 31.26
CA LEU A 360 -23.66 -50.11 30.90
C LEU A 360 -22.22 -49.80 31.31
N MET A 361 -21.71 -48.61 31.01
CA MET A 361 -20.34 -48.21 31.38
C MET A 361 -20.15 -48.20 32.89
N GLN A 362 -21.06 -47.57 33.64
CA GLN A 362 -21.04 -47.54 35.10
C GLN A 362 -21.13 -48.95 35.70
N SER A 363 -21.94 -49.84 35.11
CA SER A 363 -22.03 -51.22 35.54
C SER A 363 -20.71 -51.96 35.43
N VAL A 364 -20.01 -51.80 34.31
CA VAL A 364 -18.73 -52.46 34.05
C VAL A 364 -17.64 -51.85 34.93
N GLN A 365 -17.59 -50.53 35.04
CA GLN A 365 -16.62 -49.81 35.88
C GLN A 365 -16.77 -50.19 37.35
N ARG A 366 -18.00 -50.21 37.88
CA ARG A 366 -18.29 -50.61 39.27
C ARG A 366 -17.86 -52.04 39.56
N GLN A 367 -18.08 -52.97 38.64
CA GLN A 367 -17.70 -54.38 38.86
C GLN A 367 -16.19 -54.61 38.71
N LEU A 368 -15.52 -53.88 37.83
CA LEU A 368 -14.07 -54.01 37.62
C LEU A 368 -13.25 -53.27 38.69
N HIS A 369 -13.75 -52.11 39.15
CA HIS A 369 -13.10 -51.23 40.12
C HIS A 369 -14.07 -50.89 41.27
N PRO A 370 -14.44 -51.87 42.12
CA PRO A 370 -15.41 -51.66 43.19
C PRO A 370 -14.87 -50.74 44.29
N GLU A 371 -15.72 -49.84 44.79
CA GLU A 371 -15.39 -49.02 45.97
C GLU A 371 -15.58 -49.81 47.27
N THR A 372 -15.05 -49.33 48.39
CA THR A 372 -15.04 -50.08 49.66
C THR A 372 -16.41 -50.31 50.28
N ASP A 373 -17.44 -49.57 49.84
CA ASP A 373 -18.79 -49.55 50.39
C ASP A 373 -19.86 -50.11 49.42
N ASP A 374 -19.43 -50.72 48.31
CA ASP A 374 -20.35 -51.30 47.33
C ASP A 374 -21.01 -52.59 47.87
N ASP A 375 -22.36 -52.62 47.83
CA ASP A 375 -23.23 -53.77 48.15
C ASP A 375 -23.01 -54.92 47.17
N SER A 376 -21.88 -55.59 47.33
CA SER A 376 -21.50 -56.68 46.47
C SER A 376 -22.19 -57.97 46.92
N ARG A 377 -22.53 -58.85 45.99
CA ARG A 377 -23.11 -60.18 46.29
C ARG A 377 -22.10 -61.19 46.87
N VAL A 378 -20.84 -60.80 47.11
CA VAL A 378 -19.74 -61.68 47.52
C VAL A 378 -19.09 -61.18 48.81
N SER A 379 -18.71 -62.10 49.70
CA SER A 379 -18.11 -61.74 50.98
C SER A 379 -16.78 -60.97 50.80
N PRO A 380 -16.51 -59.95 51.63
CA PRO A 380 -15.32 -59.10 51.49
C PRO A 380 -14.02 -59.88 51.64
N ALA A 381 -14.01 -60.97 52.42
CA ALA A 381 -12.87 -61.85 52.58
C ALA A 381 -12.50 -62.61 51.28
N LEU A 382 -13.51 -63.09 50.53
CA LEU A 382 -13.29 -63.79 49.26
C LEU A 382 -12.80 -62.82 48.18
N ARG A 383 -13.36 -61.60 48.15
CA ARG A 383 -12.91 -60.55 47.22
C ARG A 383 -11.46 -60.14 47.48
N SER A 384 -11.08 -59.94 48.74
CA SER A 384 -9.70 -59.61 49.11
C SER A 384 -8.72 -60.74 48.73
N ALA A 385 -9.12 -62.01 48.87
CA ALA A 385 -8.30 -63.14 48.46
C ALA A 385 -8.10 -63.19 46.93
N ILE A 386 -9.14 -62.90 46.15
CA ILE A 386 -9.08 -62.86 44.68
C ILE A 386 -8.22 -61.68 44.20
N GLN A 387 -8.38 -60.50 44.80
CA GLN A 387 -7.53 -59.34 44.48
C GLN A 387 -6.06 -59.60 44.82
N LYS A 388 -5.76 -60.24 45.95
CA LYS A 388 -4.39 -60.67 46.30
C LYS A 388 -3.80 -61.67 45.31
N SER A 389 -4.64 -62.45 44.63
CA SER A 389 -4.22 -63.36 43.55
C SER A 389 -3.98 -62.67 42.20
N GLY A 390 -4.21 -61.35 42.11
CA GLY A 390 -4.04 -60.57 40.89
C GLY A 390 -5.14 -60.79 39.85
N MET A 391 -6.30 -61.32 40.26
CA MET A 391 -7.48 -61.54 39.40
C MET A 391 -8.57 -60.51 39.73
N VAL A 392 -9.36 -60.13 38.72
CA VAL A 392 -10.52 -59.25 38.85
C VAL A 392 -11.79 -60.08 38.78
N LEU A 393 -12.73 -59.82 39.67
CA LEU A 393 -13.99 -60.56 39.78
C LEU A 393 -15.14 -59.72 39.24
N LEU A 394 -15.87 -60.24 38.25
CA LEU A 394 -17.20 -59.75 37.90
C LEU A 394 -18.23 -60.53 38.70
N ASP A 395 -18.92 -59.86 39.61
CA ASP A 395 -19.90 -60.45 40.54
C ASP A 395 -21.35 -60.40 40.03
N ASP A 396 -21.62 -59.63 38.97
CA ASP A 396 -22.91 -59.61 38.28
C ASP A 396 -22.74 -59.56 36.74
N PHE A 397 -22.25 -60.66 36.18
CA PHE A 397 -22.10 -60.81 34.73
C PHE A 397 -23.44 -60.73 33.98
N GLY A 398 -24.54 -61.14 34.61
CA GLY A 398 -25.88 -61.06 34.05
C GLY A 398 -26.30 -59.62 33.74
N ASP A 399 -26.04 -58.70 34.67
CA ASP A 399 -26.34 -57.26 34.53
C ASP A 399 -25.63 -56.63 33.32
N ILE A 400 -24.35 -56.97 33.10
CA ILE A 400 -23.58 -56.48 31.93
C ILE A 400 -24.19 -56.99 30.62
N VAL A 401 -24.60 -58.27 30.58
CA VAL A 401 -25.24 -58.86 29.39
C VAL A 401 -26.59 -58.20 29.09
N GLN A 402 -27.41 -57.98 30.13
CA GLN A 402 -28.72 -57.34 29.98
C GLN A 402 -28.57 -55.89 29.49
N LYS A 403 -27.74 -55.07 30.15
CA LYS A 403 -27.47 -53.68 29.74
C LYS A 403 -26.85 -53.57 28.34
N THR A 404 -26.00 -54.53 27.96
CA THR A 404 -25.47 -54.60 26.59
C THR A 404 -26.56 -54.91 25.58
N ASN A 405 -27.52 -55.77 25.92
CA ASN A 405 -28.65 -56.07 25.05
C ASN A 405 -29.60 -54.87 24.89
N ASP A 406 -29.80 -54.10 25.97
CA ASP A 406 -30.69 -52.93 25.97
C ASP A 406 -30.18 -51.77 25.12
N LEU A 407 -28.85 -51.60 25.06
CA LEU A 407 -28.19 -50.62 24.20
C LEU A 407 -28.02 -51.16 22.77
N CYS A 408 -27.46 -52.36 22.62
CA CYS A 408 -27.05 -52.94 21.34
C CYS A 408 -28.11 -53.91 20.81
N SER A 409 -29.36 -53.46 20.71
CA SER A 409 -30.50 -54.33 20.35
C SER A 409 -30.48 -54.81 18.90
N ALA A 410 -29.92 -54.02 17.97
CA ALA A 410 -29.82 -54.41 16.57
C ALA A 410 -28.78 -55.52 16.37
N LYS A 411 -28.97 -56.34 15.33
CA LYS A 411 -28.13 -57.52 15.07
C LYS A 411 -26.66 -57.14 14.83
N ASP A 412 -26.44 -56.01 14.16
CA ASP A 412 -25.12 -55.54 13.74
C ASP A 412 -24.45 -54.57 14.74
N ASP A 413 -25.16 -54.19 15.82
CA ASP A 413 -24.62 -53.31 16.85
C ASP A 413 -23.68 -54.08 17.79
N CYS A 414 -22.56 -53.44 18.16
CA CYS A 414 -21.63 -53.91 19.19
C CYS A 414 -21.10 -55.35 18.98
N LEU A 415 -20.92 -55.79 17.72
CA LEU A 415 -20.52 -57.17 17.39
C LEU A 415 -19.30 -57.66 18.17
N ARG A 416 -18.28 -56.82 18.33
CA ARG A 416 -17.05 -57.17 19.07
C ARG A 416 -17.34 -57.40 20.55
N LEU A 417 -18.13 -56.51 21.18
CA LEU A 417 -18.54 -56.64 22.58
C LEU A 417 -19.41 -57.87 22.79
N LYS A 418 -20.42 -58.09 21.93
CA LYS A 418 -21.27 -59.29 21.99
C LYS A 418 -20.47 -60.58 21.90
N ASN A 419 -19.51 -60.66 20.97
CA ASN A 419 -18.66 -61.83 20.82
C ASN A 419 -17.75 -62.06 22.04
N ALA A 420 -17.17 -60.98 22.60
CA ALA A 420 -16.38 -61.08 23.82
C ALA A 420 -17.21 -61.61 25.01
N LEU A 421 -18.43 -61.09 25.20
CA LEU A 421 -19.34 -61.55 26.26
C LEU A 421 -19.81 -62.99 26.04
N VAL A 422 -20.07 -63.41 24.80
CA VAL A 422 -20.42 -64.82 24.47
C VAL A 422 -19.30 -65.78 24.86
N ASN A 423 -18.04 -65.39 24.59
CA ASN A 423 -16.86 -66.15 24.94
C ASN A 423 -16.66 -66.20 26.48
N LEU A 424 -16.83 -65.07 27.17
CA LEU A 424 -16.74 -65.01 28.64
C LEU A 424 -17.86 -65.81 29.32
N GLY A 425 -19.07 -65.80 28.77
CA GLY A 425 -20.21 -66.56 29.27
C GLY A 425 -20.23 -68.03 28.88
N ASN A 426 -19.23 -68.51 28.12
CA ASN A 426 -19.13 -69.89 27.59
C ASN A 426 -20.45 -70.36 26.93
N THR A 427 -20.97 -69.55 26.00
CA THR A 427 -22.22 -69.83 25.25
C THR A 427 -21.96 -69.90 23.75
N ARG A 428 -22.92 -70.44 22.98
CA ARG A 428 -22.77 -70.63 21.52
C ARG A 428 -23.04 -69.35 20.73
N ASN A 429 -23.96 -68.51 21.19
CA ASN A 429 -24.37 -67.30 20.49
C ASN A 429 -24.99 -66.27 21.46
N TRP A 430 -25.09 -65.02 21.00
CA TRP A 430 -25.65 -63.91 21.80
C TRP A 430 -27.06 -64.19 22.31
N GLU A 431 -27.93 -64.77 21.46
CA GLU A 431 -29.33 -65.03 21.81
C GLU A 431 -29.48 -66.04 22.96
N THR A 432 -28.62 -67.06 23.03
CA THR A 432 -28.65 -68.01 24.16
C THR A 432 -28.12 -67.39 25.43
N LEU A 433 -27.14 -66.49 25.33
CA LEU A 433 -26.61 -65.76 26.48
C LEU A 433 -27.65 -64.80 27.08
N THR A 434 -28.32 -64.01 26.24
CA THR A 434 -29.36 -63.06 26.70
C THR A 434 -30.58 -63.77 27.27
N LYS A 435 -31.00 -64.91 26.70
CA LYS A 435 -32.06 -65.76 27.29
C LYS A 435 -31.67 -66.33 28.67
N ARG A 436 -30.40 -66.66 28.89
CA ARG A 436 -29.91 -67.09 30.21
C ARG A 436 -29.88 -65.93 31.20
N ALA A 437 -29.44 -64.76 30.77
CA ALA A 437 -29.39 -63.54 31.58
C ALA A 437 -30.78 -63.10 32.04
N THR A 438 -31.75 -63.05 31.11
CA THR A 438 -33.13 -62.64 31.40
C THR A 438 -33.90 -63.65 32.25
N ALA A 439 -33.55 -64.94 32.18
CA ALA A 439 -34.12 -65.99 33.01
C ALA A 439 -33.48 -66.09 34.41
N GLY A 440 -32.59 -65.17 34.80
CA GLY A 440 -31.87 -65.19 36.09
C GLY A 440 -30.87 -66.35 36.22
N LYS A 441 -30.57 -67.08 35.14
CA LYS A 441 -29.65 -68.24 35.19
C LYS A 441 -28.17 -67.84 35.28
N LEU A 442 -27.87 -66.55 35.13
CA LEU A 442 -26.54 -65.99 35.32
C LEU A 442 -26.37 -65.34 36.70
N ASP A 443 -27.42 -65.34 37.54
CA ASP A 443 -27.35 -64.78 38.89
C ASP A 443 -26.46 -65.69 39.76
N GLY A 444 -25.36 -65.14 40.29
CA GLY A 444 -24.34 -65.88 41.04
C GLY A 444 -23.22 -66.50 40.18
N VAL A 445 -23.21 -66.27 38.86
CA VAL A 445 -22.08 -66.63 38.00
C VAL A 445 -20.98 -65.57 38.11
N ASN A 446 -19.94 -65.94 38.86
CA ASN A 446 -18.75 -65.12 39.05
C ASN A 446 -17.74 -65.37 37.92
N VAL A 447 -17.42 -64.32 37.15
CA VAL A 447 -16.40 -64.41 36.09
C VAL A 447 -15.08 -63.85 36.60
N LEU A 448 -14.03 -64.67 36.57
CA LEU A 448 -12.67 -64.28 36.95
C LEU A 448 -11.89 -63.88 35.71
N LEU A 449 -11.44 -62.62 35.69
CA LEU A 449 -10.66 -62.04 34.60
C LEU A 449 -9.23 -61.77 35.06
N ARG A 450 -8.28 -61.96 34.15
CA ARG A 450 -6.93 -61.40 34.33
C ARG A 450 -7.01 -59.88 34.17
N PRO A 451 -6.12 -59.08 34.79
CA PRO A 451 -6.16 -57.62 34.72
C PRO A 451 -6.18 -57.09 33.28
N VAL A 452 -5.38 -57.68 32.39
CA VAL A 452 -5.36 -57.31 30.96
C VAL A 452 -6.70 -57.59 30.26
N SER A 453 -7.38 -58.68 30.63
CA SER A 453 -8.70 -59.01 30.07
C SER A 453 -9.81 -58.12 30.63
N ALA A 454 -9.70 -57.71 31.89
CA ALA A 454 -10.58 -56.72 32.52
C ALA A 454 -10.45 -55.35 31.83
N GLU A 455 -9.22 -54.85 31.66
CA GLU A 455 -8.94 -53.60 30.94
C GLU A 455 -9.38 -53.69 29.47
N SER A 456 -9.17 -54.84 28.81
CA SER A 456 -9.66 -55.04 27.44
C SER A 456 -11.18 -55.03 27.35
N LEU A 457 -11.90 -55.56 28.35
CA LEU A 457 -13.35 -55.51 28.41
C LEU A 457 -13.84 -54.07 28.63
N GLU A 458 -13.21 -53.33 29.54
CA GLU A 458 -13.51 -51.91 29.79
C GLU A 458 -13.33 -51.07 28.52
N ASN A 459 -12.17 -51.19 27.86
CA ASN A 459 -11.90 -50.50 26.59
C ASN A 459 -12.88 -50.89 25.48
N LEU A 460 -13.29 -52.16 25.42
CA LEU A 460 -14.24 -52.65 24.43
C LEU A 460 -15.64 -52.08 24.65
N VAL A 461 -16.06 -51.94 25.92
CA VAL A 461 -17.32 -51.30 26.29
C VAL A 461 -17.27 -49.83 25.93
N THR A 462 -16.25 -49.09 26.37
CA THR A 462 -16.07 -47.66 26.05
C THR A 462 -16.05 -47.39 24.55
N THR A 463 -15.34 -48.22 23.77
CA THR A 463 -15.28 -48.08 22.31
C THR A 463 -16.63 -48.43 21.64
N SER A 464 -17.38 -49.39 22.19
CA SER A 464 -18.67 -49.81 21.63
C SER A 464 -19.80 -48.84 21.97
N THR A 465 -19.74 -48.15 23.10
CA THR A 465 -20.75 -47.15 23.53
C THR A 465 -20.50 -45.78 22.92
N ALA A 466 -19.23 -45.41 22.65
CA ALA A 466 -18.86 -44.08 22.16
C ALA A 466 -19.66 -43.57 20.93
N PRO A 467 -19.91 -44.36 19.86
CA PRO A 467 -20.67 -43.89 18.69
C PRO A 467 -22.11 -43.52 19.02
N PHE A 468 -22.74 -44.22 19.98
CA PHE A 468 -24.10 -43.91 20.42
C PHE A 468 -24.14 -42.55 21.10
N VAL A 469 -23.20 -42.30 22.03
CA VAL A 469 -23.17 -41.03 22.76
C VAL A 469 -22.81 -39.86 21.84
N ILE A 470 -21.79 -40.00 20.98
CA ILE A 470 -21.39 -38.93 20.04
C ILE A 470 -22.56 -38.57 19.10
N ARG A 471 -23.25 -39.57 18.53
CA ARG A 471 -24.38 -39.34 17.62
C ARG A 471 -25.53 -38.63 18.31
N GLU A 472 -25.89 -39.07 19.52
CA GLU A 472 -26.96 -38.45 20.30
C GLU A 472 -26.58 -37.03 20.76
N THR A 473 -25.35 -36.80 21.20
CA THR A 473 -24.83 -35.47 21.56
C THR A 473 -24.91 -34.51 20.36
N SER A 474 -24.48 -34.93 19.18
CA SER A 474 -24.56 -34.12 17.96
C SER A 474 -26.01 -33.81 17.56
N ARG A 475 -26.90 -34.81 17.64
CA ARG A 475 -28.33 -34.65 17.35
C ARG A 475 -28.99 -33.69 18.34
N ALA A 476 -28.69 -33.82 19.62
CA ALA A 476 -29.20 -32.95 20.68
C ALA A 476 -28.71 -31.50 20.49
N ALA A 477 -27.42 -31.31 20.19
CA ALA A 477 -26.86 -30.00 19.88
C ALA A 477 -27.59 -29.33 18.70
N GLN A 478 -27.90 -30.07 17.63
CA GLN A 478 -28.67 -29.55 16.49
C GLN A 478 -30.12 -29.23 16.85
N ALA A 479 -30.76 -30.05 17.69
CA ALA A 479 -32.15 -29.82 18.11
C ALA A 479 -32.32 -28.53 18.92
N LEU A 480 -31.28 -28.11 19.65
CA LEU A 480 -31.29 -26.86 20.40
C LEU A 480 -31.28 -25.61 19.50
N ASN A 481 -30.99 -25.74 18.19
CA ASN A 481 -30.95 -24.64 17.21
C ASN A 481 -32.35 -24.22 16.71
N SER A 482 -33.43 -24.55 17.43
CA SER A 482 -34.80 -24.15 17.07
C SER A 482 -35.36 -23.20 18.13
N PRO A 483 -34.87 -21.95 18.21
CA PRO A 483 -35.43 -20.98 19.13
C PRO A 483 -36.89 -20.67 18.80
N ALA A 484 -37.67 -20.29 19.81
CA ALA A 484 -39.05 -19.88 19.61
C ALA A 484 -39.12 -18.65 18.67
N PRO A 485 -40.16 -18.56 17.82
CA PRO A 485 -40.32 -17.44 16.89
C PRO A 485 -40.54 -16.12 17.63
N GLY A 486 -40.10 -15.01 17.02
CA GLY A 486 -40.20 -13.66 17.57
C GLY A 486 -39.07 -13.27 18.54
N GLY A 487 -39.06 -11.99 18.94
CA GLY A 487 -38.01 -11.39 19.75
C GLY A 487 -36.85 -10.87 18.90
N PHE A 488 -35.65 -10.82 19.48
CA PHE A 488 -34.48 -10.21 18.88
C PHE A 488 -33.30 -11.18 18.81
N LEU A 489 -32.58 -11.20 17.69
CA LEU A 489 -31.24 -11.79 17.61
C LEU A 489 -30.22 -10.65 17.63
N ILE A 490 -29.46 -10.54 18.71
CA ILE A 490 -28.43 -9.51 18.88
C ILE A 490 -27.08 -10.13 18.51
N ALA A 491 -26.44 -9.65 17.46
CA ALA A 491 -25.17 -10.18 16.97
C ALA A 491 -24.05 -9.13 17.05
N SER A 492 -22.86 -9.56 17.45
CA SER A 492 -21.65 -8.72 17.37
C SER A 492 -20.99 -8.85 15.99
N ASP A 493 -20.85 -7.75 15.25
CA ASP A 493 -20.12 -7.73 13.97
C ASP A 493 -18.63 -8.07 14.13
N GLU A 494 -18.08 -7.86 15.33
CA GLU A 494 -16.68 -8.16 15.66
C GLU A 494 -16.48 -9.60 16.17
N GLY A 495 -17.57 -10.37 16.35
CA GLY A 495 -17.50 -11.69 16.97
C GLY A 495 -17.11 -11.64 18.45
N SER A 496 -17.33 -10.52 19.13
CA SER A 496 -17.10 -10.40 20.58
C SER A 496 -18.18 -11.18 21.34
N VAL A 497 -17.76 -11.86 22.41
CA VAL A 497 -18.67 -12.61 23.28
C VAL A 497 -19.49 -11.64 24.13
N LEU A 498 -20.81 -11.78 24.12
CA LEU A 498 -21.77 -10.87 24.78
C LEU A 498 -22.13 -11.30 26.22
N VAL A 499 -21.55 -12.41 26.70
CA VAL A 499 -21.84 -13.03 27.99
C VAL A 499 -20.61 -13.05 28.89
N ASN A 500 -20.86 -12.92 30.20
CA ASN A 500 -19.81 -12.96 31.23
C ASN A 500 -19.72 -14.35 31.87
N GLN A 501 -19.56 -15.39 31.05
CA GLN A 501 -19.39 -16.77 31.53
C GLN A 501 -17.91 -17.19 31.43
N PRO A 502 -17.40 -17.99 32.39
CA PRO A 502 -16.05 -18.51 32.31
C PRO A 502 -15.90 -19.44 31.10
N TRP A 503 -14.79 -19.33 30.39
CA TRP A 503 -14.53 -20.17 29.23
C TRP A 503 -14.28 -21.62 29.66
N PRO A 504 -14.83 -22.62 28.95
CA PRO A 504 -14.49 -24.00 29.22
C PRO A 504 -13.01 -24.24 28.87
N ALA A 505 -12.35 -25.09 29.65
CA ALA A 505 -10.94 -25.42 29.44
C ALA A 505 -10.72 -26.28 28.18
N VAL A 506 -11.75 -27.04 27.78
CA VAL A 506 -11.75 -27.99 26.67
C VAL A 506 -13.04 -27.82 25.88
N SER A 507 -12.97 -27.92 24.55
CA SER A 507 -14.16 -27.86 23.68
C SER A 507 -15.01 -29.13 23.85
N LEU A 508 -16.34 -29.03 23.64
CA LEU A 508 -17.27 -30.15 23.81
C LEU A 508 -16.83 -31.41 23.06
N TYR A 509 -16.38 -31.26 21.82
CA TYR A 509 -16.03 -32.39 20.95
C TYR A 509 -14.66 -33.00 21.25
N ASP A 510 -13.84 -32.33 22.07
CA ASP A 510 -12.53 -32.82 22.52
C ASP A 510 -12.63 -33.67 23.79
N TYR A 511 -13.77 -33.66 24.49
CA TYR A 511 -14.04 -34.55 25.62
C TYR A 511 -14.17 -36.01 25.17
N PRO A 512 -13.82 -36.98 26.02
CA PRO A 512 -14.10 -38.39 25.75
C PRO A 512 -15.62 -38.61 25.68
N ALA A 513 -16.06 -39.52 24.80
CA ALA A 513 -17.48 -39.68 24.43
C ALA A 513 -18.44 -39.80 25.63
N HIS A 514 -18.02 -40.44 26.73
CA HIS A 514 -18.86 -40.65 27.91
C HIS A 514 -19.10 -39.36 28.73
N GLU A 515 -18.20 -38.38 28.65
CA GLU A 515 -18.33 -37.09 29.31
C GLU A 515 -19.04 -36.06 28.42
N GLN A 516 -18.94 -36.20 27.09
CA GLN A 516 -19.52 -35.24 26.13
C GLN A 516 -20.99 -34.92 26.40
N TRP A 517 -21.82 -35.92 26.73
CA TRP A 517 -23.23 -35.66 27.00
C TRP A 517 -23.47 -34.84 28.28
N GLY A 518 -22.71 -35.13 29.33
CA GLY A 518 -22.76 -34.40 30.59
C GLY A 518 -22.34 -32.94 30.39
N GLU A 519 -21.27 -32.73 29.64
CA GLU A 519 -20.78 -31.40 29.28
C GLU A 519 -21.75 -30.62 28.39
N LEU A 520 -22.41 -31.28 27.42
CA LEU A 520 -23.47 -30.66 26.62
C LEU A 520 -24.62 -30.17 27.51
N ARG A 521 -25.07 -31.01 28.47
CA ARG A 521 -26.14 -30.62 29.42
C ARG A 521 -25.70 -29.48 30.33
N ARG A 522 -24.45 -29.47 30.78
CA ARG A 522 -23.87 -28.40 31.61
C ARG A 522 -23.82 -27.08 30.83
N LEU A 523 -23.32 -27.12 29.59
CA LEU A 523 -23.25 -25.95 28.70
C LEU A 523 -24.65 -25.45 28.34
N ALA A 524 -25.58 -26.34 28.00
CA ALA A 524 -26.97 -25.96 27.73
C ALA A 524 -27.62 -25.31 28.97
N GLY A 525 -27.45 -25.88 30.16
CA GLY A 525 -27.98 -25.29 31.39
C GLY A 525 -27.40 -23.90 31.70
N MET A 526 -26.14 -23.67 31.34
CA MET A 526 -25.47 -22.39 31.54
C MET A 526 -25.84 -21.34 30.49
N LEU A 527 -25.90 -21.71 29.21
CA LEU A 527 -25.93 -20.78 28.07
C LEU A 527 -27.32 -20.55 27.48
N MET A 528 -28.30 -21.38 27.81
CA MET A 528 -29.69 -21.21 27.35
C MET A 528 -30.46 -20.14 28.11
N HIS A 529 -29.99 -19.78 29.32
CA HIS A 529 -30.55 -18.72 30.14
C HIS A 529 -29.43 -17.96 30.85
N THR A 530 -28.60 -17.28 30.06
CA THR A 530 -27.42 -16.57 30.54
C THR A 530 -27.66 -15.06 30.57
N PRO A 531 -27.21 -14.34 31.61
CA PRO A 531 -27.21 -12.89 31.59
C PRO A 531 -26.22 -12.40 30.53
N PHE A 532 -26.67 -11.48 29.69
CA PHE A 532 -25.86 -10.85 28.66
C PHE A 532 -25.83 -9.33 28.84
N HIS A 533 -24.75 -8.72 28.36
CA HIS A 533 -24.61 -7.28 28.25
C HIS A 533 -24.11 -6.96 26.85
N ALA A 534 -24.97 -6.35 26.03
CA ALA A 534 -24.63 -5.97 24.67
C ALA A 534 -24.66 -4.44 24.56
N GLU A 535 -23.52 -3.86 24.17
CA GLU A 535 -23.37 -2.42 23.98
C GLU A 535 -22.71 -2.16 22.64
N GLY A 536 -23.32 -1.30 21.83
CA GLY A 536 -22.84 -1.03 20.49
C GLY A 536 -23.76 -0.13 19.69
N ILE A 537 -23.31 0.23 18.50
CA ILE A 537 -24.09 0.98 17.52
C ILE A 537 -24.69 -0.01 16.53
N VAL A 538 -25.95 0.19 16.18
CA VAL A 538 -26.67 -0.64 15.21
C VAL A 538 -26.15 -0.41 13.80
N THR A 539 -25.56 -1.43 13.18
CA THR A 539 -25.00 -1.35 11.82
C THR A 539 -25.91 -1.92 10.75
N ASN A 540 -26.73 -2.91 11.15
CA ASN A 540 -27.67 -3.60 10.30
C ASN A 540 -28.92 -4.01 11.11
N LEU A 541 -30.07 -3.98 10.44
CA LEU A 541 -31.37 -4.32 11.01
C LEU A 541 -32.22 -5.00 9.94
N PHE A 542 -32.63 -6.25 10.17
CA PHE A 542 -33.55 -6.98 9.31
C PHE A 542 -34.42 -7.93 10.12
N THR A 543 -35.55 -8.38 9.56
CA THR A 543 -36.46 -9.33 10.21
C THR A 543 -36.52 -10.60 9.40
N ASP A 544 -36.29 -11.74 10.06
CA ASP A 544 -36.35 -13.06 9.44
C ASP A 544 -37.79 -13.55 9.25
N ALA A 545 -37.95 -14.62 8.47
CA ALA A 545 -39.24 -15.26 8.21
C ALA A 545 -39.95 -15.73 9.50
N ASN A 546 -39.19 -15.99 10.56
CA ASN A 546 -39.71 -16.38 11.88
C ASN A 546 -40.18 -15.18 12.73
N GLY A 547 -40.14 -13.96 12.20
CA GLY A 547 -40.50 -12.73 12.91
C GLY A 547 -39.46 -12.27 13.94
N THR A 548 -38.28 -12.89 13.97
CA THR A 548 -37.14 -12.46 14.80
C THR A 548 -36.47 -11.24 14.15
N GLN A 549 -36.22 -10.20 14.94
CA GLN A 549 -35.51 -9.01 14.46
C GLN A 549 -34.01 -9.13 14.74
N HIS A 550 -33.22 -9.13 13.68
CA HIS A 550 -31.77 -9.25 13.71
C HIS A 550 -31.15 -7.87 13.86
N ILE A 551 -30.41 -7.67 14.94
CA ILE A 551 -29.72 -6.43 15.28
C ILE A 551 -28.23 -6.72 15.32
N ASN A 552 -27.49 -6.18 14.36
CA ASN A 552 -26.04 -6.23 14.39
C ASN A 552 -25.48 -5.01 15.11
N LEU A 553 -24.64 -5.27 16.11
CA LEU A 553 -23.96 -4.29 16.92
C LEU A 553 -22.48 -4.26 16.58
N HIS A 554 -21.97 -3.06 16.38
CA HIS A 554 -20.54 -2.78 16.34
C HIS A 554 -20.14 -2.02 17.59
N ARG A 555 -18.96 -2.29 18.13
CA ARG A 555 -18.53 -1.67 19.39
C ARG A 555 -18.50 -0.15 19.25
N ILE A 556 -18.92 0.55 20.29
CA ILE A 556 -18.83 2.02 20.32
C ILE A 556 -17.33 2.38 20.24
N PRO A 557 -16.90 3.12 19.21
CA PRO A 557 -15.51 3.54 19.13
C PRO A 557 -15.21 4.54 20.24
N ASP A 558 -14.05 4.37 20.88
CA ASP A 558 -13.56 5.37 21.85
C ASP A 558 -13.51 6.77 21.21
N ARG A 559 -13.47 7.82 22.05
CA ARG A 559 -13.42 9.22 21.58
C ARG A 559 -12.35 9.45 20.51
N SER A 560 -11.20 8.76 20.59
CA SER A 560 -10.13 8.79 19.59
C SER A 560 -10.51 8.09 18.27
N GLY A 561 -11.26 6.99 18.32
CA GLY A 561 -11.78 6.28 17.16
C GLY A 561 -12.81 7.11 16.37
N LEU A 562 -13.67 7.87 17.06
CA LEU A 562 -14.60 8.80 16.41
C LEU A 562 -13.88 9.87 15.58
N TRP A 563 -12.83 10.50 16.14
CA TRP A 563 -12.01 11.47 15.41
C TRP A 563 -11.31 10.86 14.21
N ARG A 564 -10.89 9.59 14.30
CA ARG A 564 -10.31 8.85 13.17
C ARG A 564 -11.32 8.62 12.07
N TYR A 565 -12.53 8.16 12.38
CA TYR A 565 -13.59 7.97 11.36
C TYR A 565 -13.99 9.28 10.70
N LEU A 566 -14.11 10.37 11.46
CA LEU A 566 -14.35 11.70 10.91
C LEU A 566 -13.18 12.16 10.01
N GLY A 567 -11.94 11.93 10.44
CA GLY A 567 -10.75 12.25 9.65
C GLY A 567 -10.68 11.45 8.34
N ILE A 568 -11.00 10.14 8.38
CA ILE A 568 -11.02 9.26 7.21
C ILE A 568 -12.08 9.71 6.20
N THR A 569 -13.29 10.04 6.66
CA THR A 569 -14.37 10.53 5.78
C THR A 569 -14.03 11.89 5.16
N LEU A 570 -13.48 12.82 5.94
CA LEU A 570 -13.03 14.11 5.43
C LEU A 570 -11.90 13.96 4.41
N LEU A 571 -10.90 13.10 4.70
CA LEU A 571 -9.79 12.83 3.80
C LEU A 571 -10.29 12.19 2.49
N LEU A 572 -11.21 11.23 2.57
CA LEU A 572 -11.79 10.58 1.41
C LEU A 572 -12.51 11.60 0.50
N LEU A 573 -13.39 12.43 1.06
CA LEU A 573 -14.11 13.45 0.30
C LEU A 573 -13.15 14.47 -0.34
N SER A 574 -12.14 14.90 0.42
CA SER A 574 -11.09 15.81 -0.07
C SER A 574 -10.29 15.19 -1.23
N MET A 575 -9.87 13.93 -1.11
CA MET A 575 -9.10 13.24 -2.15
C MET A 575 -9.93 12.98 -3.42
N VAL A 576 -11.20 12.60 -3.28
CA VAL A 576 -12.10 12.44 -4.43
C VAL A 576 -12.31 13.77 -5.16
N GLY A 577 -12.55 14.85 -4.43
CA GLY A 577 -12.67 16.20 -5.00
C GLY A 577 -11.37 16.66 -5.68
N CYS A 578 -10.23 16.46 -5.03
CA CYS A 578 -8.90 16.78 -5.54
C CYS A 578 -8.59 16.02 -6.84
N MET A 579 -8.85 14.70 -6.84
CA MET A 579 -8.68 13.83 -8.01
C MET A 579 -9.53 14.31 -9.19
N ALA A 580 -10.82 14.56 -8.98
CA ALA A 580 -11.73 15.00 -10.03
C ALA A 580 -11.30 16.36 -10.62
N TYR A 581 -10.98 17.33 -9.76
CA TYR A 581 -10.54 18.66 -10.19
C TYR A 581 -9.23 18.60 -10.98
N HIS A 582 -8.21 17.91 -10.46
CA HIS A 582 -6.91 17.84 -11.12
C HIS A 582 -6.91 16.97 -12.37
N ALA A 583 -7.76 15.94 -12.46
CA ALA A 583 -7.95 15.17 -13.69
C ALA A 583 -8.53 16.04 -14.82
N VAL A 584 -9.58 16.83 -14.52
CA VAL A 584 -10.16 17.77 -15.50
C VAL A 584 -9.13 18.83 -15.92
N GLN A 585 -8.37 19.37 -14.96
CA GLN A 585 -7.30 20.32 -15.30
C GLN A 585 -6.20 19.70 -16.15
N ALA A 586 -5.75 18.48 -15.82
CA ALA A 586 -4.73 17.77 -16.59
C ALA A 586 -5.18 17.58 -18.04
N LEU A 587 -6.44 17.16 -18.25
CA LEU A 587 -7.00 16.99 -19.60
C LEU A 587 -7.07 18.32 -20.37
N ARG A 588 -7.61 19.38 -19.75
CA ARG A 588 -7.69 20.72 -20.39
C ARG A 588 -6.30 21.26 -20.74
N ARG A 589 -5.33 21.10 -19.85
CA ARG A 589 -3.94 21.54 -20.05
C ARG A 589 -3.23 20.72 -21.11
N TYR A 590 -3.48 19.41 -21.16
CA TYR A 590 -2.93 18.52 -22.18
C TYR A 590 -3.42 18.90 -23.59
N GLN A 591 -4.72 19.17 -23.74
CA GLN A 591 -5.29 19.64 -25.01
C GLN A 591 -4.65 20.95 -25.48
N ARG A 592 -4.56 21.95 -24.59
CA ARG A 592 -3.90 23.23 -24.90
C ARG A 592 -2.42 23.07 -25.19
N HIS A 593 -1.71 22.20 -24.47
CA HIS A 593 -0.29 21.92 -24.72
C HIS A 593 -0.08 21.36 -26.13
N ARG A 594 -0.97 20.46 -26.57
CA ARG A 594 -0.91 19.88 -27.93
C ARG A 594 -1.18 20.92 -29.03
N GLN A 595 -2.12 21.84 -28.81
CA GLN A 595 -2.48 22.88 -29.77
C GLN A 595 -1.51 24.08 -29.78
N ARG A 596 -0.73 24.27 -28.71
CA ARG A 596 0.16 25.44 -28.52
C ARG A 596 1.07 25.71 -29.71
N MET A 597 1.74 24.69 -30.24
CA MET A 597 2.70 24.91 -31.34
C MET A 597 2.00 25.36 -32.63
N GLU A 598 0.84 24.76 -32.95
CA GLU A 598 0.05 25.17 -34.11
C GLU A 598 -0.47 26.60 -33.97
N GLU A 599 -0.87 27.00 -32.75
CA GLU A 599 -1.32 28.36 -32.46
C GLU A 599 -0.18 29.40 -32.56
N ILE A 600 1.02 29.06 -32.08
CA ILE A 600 2.22 29.90 -32.23
C ILE A 600 2.58 30.09 -33.71
N GLN A 601 2.52 29.01 -34.51
CA GLN A 601 2.79 29.10 -35.95
C GLN A 601 1.76 30.02 -36.64
N LYS A 602 0.46 29.84 -36.37
CA LYS A 602 -0.60 30.71 -36.90
C LYS A 602 -0.43 32.17 -36.47
N TYR A 603 0.02 32.42 -35.24
CA TYR A 603 0.31 33.77 -34.76
C TYR A 603 1.40 34.43 -35.60
N TYR A 604 2.53 33.75 -35.83
CA TYR A 604 3.60 34.31 -36.65
C TYR A 604 3.24 34.45 -38.12
N GLU A 605 2.51 33.49 -38.71
CA GLU A 605 1.96 33.62 -40.06
C GLU A 605 1.07 34.86 -40.20
N SER A 606 0.28 35.18 -39.17
CA SER A 606 -0.57 36.37 -39.18
C SER A 606 0.21 37.68 -39.06
N CYS A 607 1.25 37.70 -38.21
CA CYS A 607 2.09 38.88 -37.97
C CYS A 607 3.01 39.21 -39.16
N LEU A 608 3.49 38.18 -39.86
CA LEU A 608 4.46 38.28 -40.95
C LEU A 608 3.80 38.12 -42.33
N ASN A 609 2.47 38.24 -42.41
CA ASN A 609 1.74 38.13 -43.66
C ASN A 609 2.11 39.29 -44.60
N PRO A 610 2.66 39.01 -45.80
CA PRO A 610 3.10 40.05 -46.74
C PRO A 610 1.97 40.94 -47.26
N VAL A 611 0.70 40.53 -47.12
CA VAL A 611 -0.47 41.36 -47.50
C VAL A 611 -0.75 42.49 -46.49
N LEU A 612 -0.30 42.34 -45.24
CA LEU A 612 -0.51 43.29 -44.14
C LEU A 612 0.70 44.19 -43.86
N LEU A 613 1.86 43.85 -44.42
CA LEU A 613 3.08 44.64 -44.30
C LEU A 613 3.18 45.59 -45.49
N PRO A 614 3.13 46.93 -45.31
CA PRO A 614 3.40 47.85 -46.41
C PRO A 614 4.83 47.62 -46.91
N SER A 615 5.01 47.53 -48.23
CA SER A 615 6.33 47.51 -48.84
C SER A 615 7.09 48.75 -48.37
N SER A 616 8.28 48.56 -47.80
CA SER A 616 9.25 49.64 -47.68
C SER A 616 9.81 49.89 -49.08
N ASP A 617 9.03 50.55 -49.93
CA ASP A 617 9.58 51.11 -51.16
C ASP A 617 10.59 52.20 -50.77
N SER A 618 11.84 51.92 -51.11
CA SER A 618 12.97 52.82 -51.32
C SER A 618 12.66 54.31 -51.17
N GLN A 619 13.15 54.90 -50.06
CA GLN A 619 13.59 56.30 -50.10
C GLN A 619 14.94 56.32 -50.82
N ASP A 620 14.89 56.52 -52.13
CA ASP A 620 15.97 57.17 -52.88
C ASP A 620 16.09 58.65 -52.45
#